data_AF-A0AAE0YL05-F1
#
_entry.id   AF-A0AAE0YL05-F1
#
_cell.length_a   1.000
_cell.length_b   1.000
_cell.length_c   1.000
_cell.angle_alpha   90.00
_cell.angle_beta   90.00
_cell.angle_gamma   90.00
#
_symmetry.space_group_name_H-M   'P 1'
#
loop_
_entity.id
_entity.type
_entity.pdbx_description
1 polymer ?
#
loop_
_entity_poly.entity_id
_entity_poly.type
_entity_poly.pdbx_seq_one_letter_code
_entity_poly.pdbx_strand_id
1 'polypeptide(L)'
;MIAVVLIAVKSYTAYPMLHFCGRAGFECIWTTVWSMSVEDIARHEKIRRIITTVVWFGLTLIITISIPNIGVVIQVLGSAAALFIFVFPGICLFKAMQNQLESGISQSQKVYWLRGLAVFFIVVGTFIFGLTLSQAIIKDLKGATRDSSQYTC
;
A
#
# COMPACT_ATOMS: atom_id res chain seq x y z
N MET A 1 3.02 -30.64 9.67
CA MET A 1 1.86 -30.76 8.77
C MET A 1 0.64 -30.00 9.28
N ILE A 2 0.21 -30.20 10.52
CA ILE A 2 -0.96 -29.50 11.11
C ILE A 2 -0.85 -27.97 10.99
N ALA A 3 0.31 -27.38 11.30
CA ALA A 3 0.52 -25.92 11.19
C ALA A 3 0.32 -25.37 9.76
N VAL A 4 0.78 -26.10 8.74
CA VAL A 4 0.64 -25.69 7.33
C VAL A 4 -0.83 -25.72 6.92
N VAL A 5 -1.56 -26.75 7.34
CA VAL A 5 -3.00 -26.86 7.09
C VAL A 5 -3.76 -25.70 7.74
N LEU A 6 -3.45 -25.35 9.00
CA LEU A 6 -4.07 -24.23 9.69
C LEU A 6 -3.77 -22.87 9.02
N ILE A 7 -2.54 -22.67 8.54
CA ILE A 7 -2.18 -21.46 7.77
C ILE A 7 -2.96 -21.40 6.45
N ALA A 8 -3.06 -22.51 5.72
CA ALA A 8 -3.81 -22.58 4.47
C ALA A 8 -5.29 -22.26 4.66
N VAL A 9 -5.92 -22.83 5.70
CA VAL A 9 -7.32 -22.56 6.05
C VAL A 9 -7.52 -21.08 6.39
N LYS A 10 -6.64 -20.50 7.22
CA LYS A 10 -6.68 -19.06 7.55
C LYS A 10 -6.52 -18.18 6.31
N SER A 11 -5.59 -18.52 5.42
CA SER A 11 -5.38 -17.78 4.18
C SER A 11 -6.60 -17.82 3.27
N TYR A 12 -7.24 -18.99 3.15
CA TYR A 12 -8.46 -19.14 2.34
C TYR A 12 -9.62 -18.31 2.89
N THR A 13 -9.80 -18.27 4.21
CA THR A 13 -10.89 -17.49 4.83
C THR A 13 -10.60 -15.99 4.88
N ALA A 14 -9.33 -15.57 4.95
CA ALA A 14 -8.94 -14.15 4.91
C ALA A 14 -8.99 -13.56 3.48
N TYR A 15 -8.80 -14.38 2.45
CA TYR A 15 -8.80 -13.96 1.05
C TYR A 15 -10.07 -13.20 0.60
N PRO A 16 -11.31 -13.66 0.87
CA PRO A 16 -12.51 -12.93 0.47
C PRO A 16 -12.63 -11.55 1.15
N MET A 17 -12.19 -11.43 2.40
CA MET A 17 -12.17 -10.14 3.11
C MET A 17 -11.22 -9.16 2.44
N LEU A 18 -10.00 -9.59 2.12
CA LEU A 18 -9.01 -8.76 1.45
C LEU A 18 -9.45 -8.36 0.04
N HIS A 19 -10.03 -9.29 -0.72
CA HIS A 19 -10.55 -9.02 -2.06
C HIS A 19 -11.71 -8.01 -2.03
N PHE A 20 -12.58 -8.09 -1.03
CA PHE A 20 -13.66 -7.11 -0.84
C PHE A 20 -13.11 -5.71 -0.53
N CYS A 21 -12.17 -5.61 0.41
CA CYS A 21 -11.51 -4.33 0.74
C CYS A 21 -10.75 -3.75 -0.46
N GLY A 22 -10.02 -4.59 -1.20
CA GLY A 22 -9.30 -4.19 -2.40
C GLY A 22 -10.24 -3.67 -3.49
N ARG A 23 -11.38 -4.34 -3.71
CA ARG A 23 -12.43 -3.88 -4.61
C ARG A 23 -12.96 -2.50 -4.17
N ALA A 24 -13.39 -2.36 -2.92
CA ALA A 24 -13.92 -1.09 -2.42
C ALA A 24 -12.90 0.07 -2.54
N GLY A 25 -11.63 -0.19 -2.24
CA GLY A 25 -10.55 0.79 -2.38
C GLY A 25 -10.31 1.20 -3.84
N PHE A 26 -10.25 0.24 -4.76
CA PHE A 26 -10.09 0.50 -6.19
C PHE A 26 -11.28 1.28 -6.75
N GLU A 27 -12.49 0.95 -6.31
CA GLU A 27 -13.72 1.65 -6.68
C GLU A 27 -13.69 3.12 -6.21
N CYS A 28 -13.23 3.40 -4.99
CA CYS A 28 -13.04 4.77 -4.49
C CYS A 28 -12.01 5.56 -5.31
N ILE A 29 -10.88 4.95 -5.64
CA ILE A 29 -9.83 5.61 -6.44
C ILE A 29 -10.34 5.88 -7.85
N TRP A 30 -10.95 4.88 -8.51
CA TRP A 30 -11.47 5.01 -9.86
C TRP A 30 -12.54 6.11 -9.97
N THR A 31 -13.48 6.13 -9.03
CA THR A 31 -14.55 7.15 -8.99
C THR A 31 -13.98 8.55 -8.76
N THR A 32 -12.96 8.66 -7.90
CA THR A 32 -12.27 9.93 -7.62
C THR A 32 -11.45 10.42 -8.81
N VAL A 33 -10.80 9.53 -9.55
CA VAL A 33 -9.94 9.86 -10.71
C VAL A 33 -10.76 10.19 -11.94
N TRP A 34 -11.87 9.49 -12.21
CA TRP A 34 -12.66 9.69 -13.43
C TRP A 34 -13.81 10.69 -13.27
N SER A 35 -14.15 11.15 -12.05
CA SER A 35 -15.28 12.07 -11.81
C SER A 35 -16.58 11.65 -12.55
N MET A 36 -16.85 10.35 -12.63
CA MET A 36 -17.91 9.79 -13.47
C MET A 36 -19.31 9.97 -12.86
N SER A 37 -20.29 10.30 -13.73
CA SER A 37 -21.72 10.41 -13.42
C SER A 37 -22.32 9.06 -12.97
N VAL A 38 -23.39 9.15 -12.19
CA VAL A 38 -24.10 8.06 -11.48
C VAL A 38 -24.62 6.96 -12.42
N GLU A 39 -24.76 7.25 -13.72
CA GLU A 39 -25.36 6.37 -14.73
C GLU A 39 -24.41 5.26 -15.25
N ASP A 40 -23.09 5.45 -15.18
CA ASP A 40 -22.10 4.44 -15.62
C ASP A 40 -21.80 3.36 -14.56
N ILE A 41 -22.20 3.62 -13.31
CA ILE A 41 -21.92 2.78 -12.12
C ILE A 41 -22.67 1.44 -12.22
N ALA A 42 -23.89 1.45 -12.77
CA ALA A 42 -24.73 0.26 -12.89
C ALA A 42 -24.24 -0.71 -13.99
N ARG A 43 -23.60 -0.19 -15.06
CA ARG A 43 -23.12 -1.02 -16.18
C ARG A 43 -21.79 -1.70 -15.90
N HIS A 44 -20.99 -1.15 -14.98
CA HIS A 44 -19.62 -1.59 -14.72
C HIS A 44 -19.47 -2.64 -13.63
N GLU A 45 -20.52 -3.14 -12.99
CA GLU A 45 -20.38 -4.14 -11.91
C GLU A 45 -19.68 -5.44 -12.33
N LYS A 46 -19.95 -5.92 -13.55
CA LYS A 46 -19.29 -7.12 -14.10
C LYS A 46 -17.84 -6.84 -14.50
N ILE A 47 -17.60 -5.70 -15.13
CA ILE A 47 -16.26 -5.25 -15.55
C ILE A 47 -15.38 -5.04 -14.31
N ARG A 48 -15.92 -4.46 -13.23
CA ARG A 48 -15.24 -4.30 -11.94
C ARG A 48 -14.74 -5.62 -11.37
N ARG A 49 -15.56 -6.67 -11.39
CA ARG A 49 -15.15 -8.00 -10.92
C ARG A 49 -14.01 -8.56 -11.78
N ILE A 50 -14.11 -8.43 -13.10
CA ILE A 50 -13.07 -8.89 -14.02
C ILE A 50 -11.76 -8.11 -13.80
N ILE A 51 -11.80 -6.79 -13.70
CA ILE A 51 -10.62 -5.96 -13.43
C ILE A 51 -10.00 -6.33 -12.09
N THR A 52 -10.78 -6.44 -11.01
CA THR A 52 -10.22 -6.81 -9.69
C THR A 52 -9.55 -8.18 -9.75
N THR A 53 -10.18 -9.19 -10.37
CA THR A 53 -9.56 -10.53 -10.48
C THR A 53 -8.32 -10.52 -11.38
N VAL A 54 -8.34 -9.83 -12.52
CA VAL A 54 -7.20 -9.73 -13.44
C VAL A 54 -6.04 -8.98 -12.78
N VAL A 55 -6.32 -7.85 -12.13
CA VAL A 55 -5.31 -7.07 -11.39
C VAL A 55 -4.75 -7.89 -10.23
N TRP A 56 -5.61 -8.54 -9.44
CA TRP A 56 -5.17 -9.34 -8.30
C TRP A 56 -4.29 -10.53 -8.75
N PHE A 57 -4.75 -11.26 -9.77
CA PHE A 57 -4.02 -12.40 -10.32
C PHE A 57 -2.71 -11.95 -11.00
N GLY A 58 -2.76 -10.89 -11.81
CA GLY A 58 -1.59 -10.32 -12.47
C GLY A 58 -0.55 -9.83 -11.48
N LEU A 59 -0.95 -9.07 -10.45
CA LEU A 59 -0.04 -8.61 -9.39
C LEU A 59 0.59 -9.81 -8.64
N THR A 60 -0.21 -10.82 -8.29
CA THR A 60 0.30 -12.02 -7.59
C THR A 60 1.32 -12.76 -8.45
N LEU A 61 1.06 -12.93 -9.75
CA LEU A 61 1.98 -13.56 -10.68
C LEU A 61 3.26 -12.75 -10.85
N ILE A 62 3.15 -11.43 -11.07
CA ILE A 62 4.31 -10.54 -11.24
C ILE A 62 5.21 -10.60 -10.01
N ILE A 63 4.64 -10.53 -8.80
CA ILE A 63 5.39 -10.62 -7.55
C ILE A 63 6.07 -11.99 -7.43
N THR A 64 5.37 -13.07 -7.76
CA THR A 64 5.90 -14.44 -7.69
C THR A 64 7.07 -14.67 -8.65
N ILE A 65 6.97 -14.15 -9.88
CA ILE A 65 8.02 -14.28 -10.90
C ILE A 65 9.21 -13.37 -10.58
N SER A 66 8.95 -12.18 -10.04
CA SER A 66 10.01 -11.20 -9.76
C SER A 66 10.78 -11.52 -8.48
N ILE A 67 10.13 -12.04 -7.44
CA ILE A 67 10.72 -12.20 -6.10
C ILE A 67 10.37 -13.59 -5.53
N PRO A 68 11.26 -14.60 -5.65
CA PRO A 68 11.04 -15.93 -5.05
C PRO A 68 11.21 -15.93 -3.52
N ASN A 69 11.70 -14.83 -2.93
CA ASN A 69 11.96 -14.69 -1.50
C ASN A 69 10.79 -14.04 -0.76
N ILE A 70 10.03 -14.84 0.01
CA ILE A 70 8.89 -14.36 0.82
C ILE A 70 9.29 -13.25 1.80
N GLY A 71 10.52 -13.27 2.33
CA GLY A 71 11.01 -12.23 3.25
C GLY A 71 11.14 -10.84 2.60
N VAL A 72 11.51 -10.78 1.31
CA VAL A 72 11.59 -9.52 0.56
C VAL A 72 10.17 -9.00 0.27
N VAL A 73 9.25 -9.89 -0.12
CA VAL A 73 7.84 -9.52 -0.34
C VAL A 73 7.22 -8.94 0.92
N ILE A 74 7.46 -9.56 2.09
CA ILE A 74 6.98 -9.03 3.38
C ILE A 74 7.59 -7.65 3.68
N GLN A 75 8.87 -7.44 3.39
CA GLN A 75 9.51 -6.12 3.59
C GLN A 75 8.92 -5.05 2.68
N VAL A 76 8.65 -5.36 1.42
CA VAL A 76 8.01 -4.44 0.47
C VAL A 76 6.59 -4.12 0.95
N LEU A 77 5.78 -5.12 1.31
CA LEU A 77 4.43 -4.90 1.83
C LEU A 77 4.43 -4.10 3.14
N GLY A 78 5.37 -4.39 4.04
CA GLY A 78 5.57 -3.64 5.28
C GLY A 78 5.99 -2.19 5.04
N SER A 79 6.82 -1.94 4.03
CA SER A 79 7.18 -0.57 3.64
C SER A 79 5.95 0.21 3.14
N ALA A 80 5.10 -0.42 2.33
CA ALA A 80 3.85 0.20 1.88
C ALA A 80 2.94 0.52 3.08
N ALA A 81 2.86 -0.36 4.10
CA ALA A 81 2.13 -0.10 5.34
C ALA A 81 2.61 1.17 6.07
N ALA A 82 3.90 1.49 6.02
CA ALA A 82 4.42 2.74 6.60
C ALA A 82 3.84 3.99 5.91
N LEU A 83 3.56 3.93 4.60
CA LEU A 83 2.86 5.02 3.90
C LEU A 83 1.44 5.19 4.44
N PHE A 84 0.71 4.09 4.67
CA PHE A 84 -0.64 4.13 5.23
C PHE A 84 -0.66 4.69 6.66
N ILE A 85 0.36 4.39 7.48
CA ILE A 85 0.42 4.81 8.88
C ILE A 85 0.89 6.26 9.03
N PHE A 86 1.83 6.73 8.22
CA PHE A 86 2.42 8.06 8.39
C PHE A 86 1.91 9.08 7.35
N VAL A 87 1.82 8.68 6.08
CA VAL A 87 1.53 9.60 4.97
C VAL A 87 0.05 9.93 4.88
N PHE A 88 -0.86 8.95 5.05
CA PHE A 88 -2.30 9.24 5.05
C PHE A 88 -2.77 10.20 6.15
N PRO A 89 -2.46 9.98 7.44
CA PRO A 89 -2.81 10.97 8.45
C PRO A 89 -2.10 12.30 8.23
N GLY A 90 -0.86 12.29 7.71
CA GLY A 90 -0.12 13.50 7.35
C GLY A 90 -0.83 14.33 6.26
N ILE A 91 -1.26 13.70 5.16
CA ILE A 91 -1.96 14.37 4.06
C ILE A 91 -3.34 14.88 4.52
N CYS A 92 -4.08 14.07 5.28
CA CYS A 92 -5.38 14.47 5.81
C CYS A 92 -5.25 15.69 6.74
N LEU A 93 -4.25 15.68 7.63
CA LEU A 93 -3.96 16.79 8.52
C LEU A 93 -3.53 18.03 7.71
N PHE A 94 -2.70 17.86 6.68
CA PHE A 94 -2.27 18.95 5.82
C PHE A 94 -3.45 19.62 5.10
N LYS A 95 -4.35 18.83 4.49
CA LYS A 95 -5.57 19.34 3.85
C LYS A 95 -6.51 20.02 4.83
N ALA A 96 -6.68 19.44 6.02
CA ALA A 96 -7.50 20.04 7.07
C ALA A 96 -6.93 21.41 7.49
N MET A 97 -5.60 21.53 7.63
CA MET A 97 -4.96 22.81 7.96
C MET A 97 -5.05 23.84 6.83
N GLN A 98 -5.01 23.40 5.56
CA GLN A 98 -5.21 24.29 4.42
C GLN A 98 -6.64 24.88 4.40
N ASN A 99 -7.65 24.03 4.60
CA ASN A 99 -9.06 24.48 4.65
C ASN A 99 -9.33 25.41 5.85
N GLN A 100 -8.67 25.19 6.99
CA GLN A 100 -8.77 26.06 8.17
C GLN A 100 -8.07 27.42 7.98
N LEU A 101 -7.06 27.50 7.11
CA LEU A 101 -6.41 28.76 6.75
C LEU A 101 -7.31 29.62 5.86
N GLU A 102 -8.05 28.99 4.94
CA GLU A 102 -9.02 29.66 4.07
C GLU A 102 -10.26 30.16 4.83
N SER A 103 -10.69 29.47 5.90
CA SER A 103 -11.88 29.84 6.67
C SER A 103 -11.68 30.97 7.70
N GLY A 104 -10.46 31.51 7.83
CA GLY A 104 -10.18 32.72 8.64
C GLY A 104 -10.34 32.55 10.16
N ILE A 105 -10.54 31.34 10.68
CA ILE A 105 -10.72 31.10 12.13
C ILE A 105 -9.35 31.08 12.83
N SER A 106 -9.06 32.20 13.51
CA SER A 106 -7.84 32.47 14.25
C SER A 106 -7.60 31.53 15.45
N GLN A 107 -6.54 30.71 15.36
CA GLN A 107 -5.65 30.29 16.46
C GLN A 107 -4.24 30.04 15.89
N SER A 108 -3.57 31.14 15.52
CA SER A 108 -2.40 31.18 14.63
C SER A 108 -1.22 30.28 15.02
N GLN A 109 -0.90 30.10 16.31
CA GLN A 109 0.26 29.28 16.69
C GLN A 109 0.03 27.77 16.56
N LYS A 110 -1.17 27.27 16.91
CA LYS A 110 -1.47 25.83 16.86
C LYS A 110 -1.53 25.32 15.43
N VAL A 111 -2.13 26.10 14.52
CA VAL A 111 -2.24 25.73 13.09
C VAL A 111 -0.87 25.65 12.43
N TYR A 112 0.04 26.59 12.72
CA TYR A 112 1.42 26.54 12.22
C TYR A 112 2.18 25.31 12.75
N TRP A 113 2.06 24.99 14.05
CA TRP A 113 2.65 23.78 14.63
C TRP A 113 2.08 22.50 14.03
N LEU A 114 0.75 22.40 13.89
CA LEU A 114 0.09 21.24 13.30
C LEU A 114 0.44 21.07 11.81
N ARG A 115 0.61 22.15 11.06
CA ARG A 115 1.09 22.10 9.66
C ARG A 115 2.52 21.59 9.59
N GLY A 116 3.41 22.08 10.46
CA GLY A 116 4.79 21.58 10.56
C GLY A 116 4.82 20.09 10.91
N LEU A 117 3.97 19.65 11.84
CA LEU A 117 3.82 18.25 12.22
C LEU A 117 3.30 17.42 11.03
N ALA A 118 2.29 17.88 10.29
CA ALA A 118 1.79 17.18 9.10
C ALA A 118 2.88 16.95 8.05
N VAL A 119 3.68 17.99 7.75
CA VAL A 119 4.81 17.90 6.81
C VAL A 119 5.87 16.94 7.35
N PHE A 120 6.19 17.02 8.64
CA PHE A 120 7.14 16.10 9.27
C PHE A 120 6.71 14.64 9.14
N PHE A 121 5.44 14.32 9.44
CA PHE A 121 4.89 12.97 9.29
C PHE A 121 4.97 12.46 7.85
N ILE A 122 4.68 13.31 6.85
CA ILE A 122 4.80 12.95 5.43
C ILE A 122 6.27 12.67 5.08
N VAL A 123 7.19 13.58 5.42
CA VAL A 123 8.62 13.46 5.11
C VAL A 123 9.21 12.20 5.74
N VAL A 124 8.96 11.97 7.03
CA VAL A 124 9.44 10.79 7.75
C VAL A 124 8.82 9.51 7.17
N GLY A 125 7.52 9.50 6.87
CA GLY A 125 6.84 8.36 6.26
C GLY A 125 7.42 7.99 4.89
N THR A 126 7.60 8.98 4.00
CA THR A 126 8.21 8.77 2.68
C THR A 126 9.67 8.33 2.78
N PHE A 127 10.42 8.88 3.74
CA PHE A 127 11.81 8.49 3.96
C PHE A 127 11.95 7.04 4.44
N ILE A 128 11.16 6.63 5.45
CA ILE A 128 11.15 5.24 5.95
C ILE A 128 10.75 4.27 4.86
N PHE A 129 9.73 4.62 4.06
CA PHE A 129 9.33 3.84 2.90
C PHE A 129 10.49 3.68 1.91
N GLY A 130 11.14 4.78 1.52
CA GLY A 130 12.26 4.77 0.59
C GLY A 130 13.45 3.93 1.09
N LEU A 131 13.81 4.07 2.37
CA LEU A 131 14.88 3.28 2.99
C LEU A 131 14.56 1.78 3.00
N THR A 132 13.35 1.41 3.41
CA THR A 132 12.95 0.01 3.53
C THR A 132 12.83 -0.65 2.16
N LEU A 133 12.27 0.08 1.18
CA LEU A 133 12.17 -0.38 -0.20
C LEU A 133 13.55 -0.55 -0.84
N SER A 134 14.45 0.43 -0.67
CA SER A 134 15.82 0.35 -1.18
C SER A 134 16.56 -0.86 -0.61
N GLN A 135 16.42 -1.11 0.69
CA GLN A 135 17.01 -2.29 1.32
C GLN A 135 16.42 -3.60 0.80
N ALA A 136 15.10 -3.65 0.55
CA ALA A 136 14.44 -4.82 -0.02
C ALA A 136 14.98 -5.13 -1.44
N ILE A 137 15.12 -4.11 -2.29
CA ILE A 137 15.66 -4.24 -3.65
C ILE A 137 17.12 -4.70 -3.62
N ILE A 138 17.95 -4.12 -2.73
CA ILE A 138 19.36 -4.52 -2.61
C ILE A 138 19.48 -5.98 -2.16
N LYS A 139 18.62 -6.44 -1.24
CA LYS A 139 18.58 -7.85 -0.80
C LYS A 139 18.16 -8.78 -1.93
N ASP A 140 17.20 -8.37 -2.75
CA ASP A 140 16.76 -9.13 -3.91
C ASP A 140 17.89 -9.26 -4.96
N LEU A 141 18.54 -8.15 -5.30
CA LEU A 141 19.66 -8.13 -6.26
C LEU A 141 20.86 -8.95 -5.78
N LYS A 142 21.19 -8.87 -4.47
CA LYS A 142 22.25 -9.69 -3.87
C LYS A 142 21.88 -11.16 -3.80
N GLY A 143 20.61 -11.50 -3.59
CA GLY A 143 20.11 -12.88 -3.65
C GLY A 143 20.11 -13.47 -5.07
N ALA A 144 19.94 -12.63 -6.10
CA ALA A 144 20.01 -13.03 -7.51
C ALA A 144 21.46 -13.23 -8.01
N THR A 145 22.43 -12.58 -7.37
CA THR A 145 23.84 -12.90 -7.58
C THR A 145 24.13 -14.22 -6.87
N ARG A 146 24.03 -15.33 -7.61
CA ARG A 146 24.39 -16.68 -7.16
C ARG A 146 25.57 -16.60 -6.20
N ASP A 147 25.34 -17.06 -4.98
CA ASP A 147 26.42 -17.42 -4.09
C ASP A 147 27.27 -18.48 -4.82
N SER A 148 28.39 -18.04 -5.39
CA SER A 148 29.48 -18.91 -5.82
C SER A 148 30.40 -19.18 -4.63
N SER A 149 29.89 -19.19 -3.40
CA SER A 149 30.60 -19.79 -2.28
C SER A 149 30.48 -21.29 -2.41
N GLN A 150 31.53 -21.83 -3.02
CA GLN A 150 31.99 -23.20 -2.91
C GLN A 150 31.85 -23.67 -1.46
N TYR A 151 30.83 -24.47 -1.17
CA TYR A 151 30.73 -25.20 0.10
C TYR A 151 31.96 -26.10 0.18
N THR A 152 32.96 -25.64 0.92
CA THR A 152 34.10 -26.45 1.34
C THR A 152 33.83 -26.76 2.81
N CYS A 153 33.46 -28.02 3.05
CA CYS A 153 33.26 -28.72 4.33
C CYS A 153 32.02 -28.36 5.14
#